data_AF-A0A519L7K2-F1
#
_entry.id   AF-A0A519L7K2-F1
#
_cell.length_a   1.000
_cell.length_b   1.000
_cell.length_c   1.000
_cell.angle_alpha   90.00
_cell.angle_beta   90.00
_cell.angle_gamma   90.00
#
_symmetry.space_group_name_H-M   'P 1'
#
loop_
_entity.id
_entity.type
_entity.pdbx_description
1 polymer ?
#
loop_
_entity_poly.entity_id
_entity_poly.type
_entity_poly.pdbx_seq_one_letter_code
_entity_poly.pdbx_strand_id
1 'polypeptide(L)'
;RWRVEGSARNVVLDLRFDPQAASTMAGELTAQNAAYLRGRTGREPAAGDLYAAHFLGPAGAAQLMEAMDRRPGSSAAAIFPEAAAANRSIFYRDGRPATVAEVHANLQRSAGEGAPASGAGDGVPAAPPLSERDQMLAARLDRLKQDQSLLALLLGQDGEGKGGGFGGAFGPGTNSTA
;
A
#
# COMPACT_ATOMS: atom_id res chain seq x y z
N ARG A 1 3.20 -15.37 14.70
CA ARG A 1 2.98 -14.89 13.30
C ARG A 1 1.93 -15.78 12.67
N TRP A 2 0.90 -15.18 12.07
CA TRP A 2 -0.12 -15.91 11.31
C TRP A 2 0.46 -16.29 9.93
N ARG A 3 0.16 -17.50 9.46
CA ARG A 3 0.47 -17.95 8.08
C ARG A 3 -0.81 -18.38 7.39
N VAL A 4 -0.79 -18.26 6.06
CA VAL A 4 -1.82 -18.78 5.16
C VAL A 4 -1.19 -19.89 4.33
N GLU A 5 -1.67 -21.11 4.50
CA GLU A 5 -1.12 -22.31 3.87
C GLU A 5 -1.95 -22.75 2.65
N GLY A 6 -1.32 -23.49 1.73
CA GLY A 6 -2.01 -24.15 0.61
C GLY A 6 -2.74 -23.21 -0.37
N SER A 7 -3.85 -23.68 -0.93
CA SER A 7 -4.66 -22.94 -1.92
C SER A 7 -5.25 -21.63 -1.39
N ALA A 8 -5.45 -21.52 -0.07
CA ALA A 8 -5.94 -20.30 0.58
C ALA A 8 -4.97 -19.12 0.41
N ARG A 9 -3.68 -19.38 0.23
CA ARG A 9 -2.69 -18.32 -0.05
C ARG A 9 -3.00 -17.59 -1.35
N ASN A 10 -3.42 -18.31 -2.39
CA ASN A 10 -3.75 -17.69 -3.68
C ASN A 10 -5.02 -16.84 -3.56
N VAL A 11 -6.05 -17.35 -2.88
CA VAL A 11 -7.29 -16.60 -2.60
C VAL A 11 -6.98 -15.28 -1.88
N VAL A 12 -6.12 -15.32 -0.85
CA VAL A 12 -5.71 -14.11 -0.12
C VAL A 12 -4.92 -13.15 -1.02
N LEU A 13 -4.04 -13.65 -1.88
CA LEU A 13 -3.28 -12.82 -2.82
C LEU A 13 -4.16 -12.23 -3.93
N ASP A 14 -5.24 -12.91 -4.32
CA ASP A 14 -6.18 -12.44 -5.34
C ASP A 14 -7.04 -11.28 -4.85
N LEU A 15 -7.13 -11.06 -3.52
CA LEU A 15 -7.74 -9.85 -2.95
C LEU A 15 -7.06 -8.56 -3.41
N ARG A 16 -5.84 -8.61 -3.94
CA ARG A 16 -5.20 -7.44 -4.55
C ARG A 16 -5.96 -6.90 -5.78
N PHE A 17 -6.77 -7.74 -6.40
CA PHE A 17 -7.62 -7.39 -7.54
C PHE A 17 -9.03 -6.99 -7.12
N ASP A 18 -9.40 -7.18 -5.85
CA ASP A 18 -10.62 -6.62 -5.28
C ASP A 18 -10.37 -5.13 -4.94
N PRO A 19 -11.15 -4.20 -5.51
CA PRO A 19 -10.89 -2.77 -5.35
C PRO A 19 -11.10 -2.28 -3.90
N GLN A 20 -12.01 -2.89 -3.14
CA GLN A 20 -12.27 -2.49 -1.75
C GLN A 20 -11.16 -2.99 -0.84
N ALA A 21 -10.77 -4.26 -0.97
CA ALA A 21 -9.67 -4.83 -0.20
C ALA A 21 -8.34 -4.13 -0.51
N ALA A 22 -8.03 -3.89 -1.79
CA ALA A 22 -6.82 -3.20 -2.21
C ALA A 22 -6.76 -1.76 -1.67
N SER A 23 -7.86 -1.00 -1.77
CA SER A 23 -7.94 0.37 -1.27
C SER A 23 -7.78 0.44 0.26
N THR A 24 -8.41 -0.49 0.97
CA THR A 24 -8.31 -0.58 2.44
C THR A 24 -6.87 -0.86 2.87
N MET A 25 -6.23 -1.85 2.25
CA MET A 25 -4.83 -2.18 2.51
C MET A 25 -3.87 -1.03 2.18
N ALA A 26 -4.14 -0.28 1.11
CA ALA A 26 -3.35 0.91 0.76
C ALA A 26 -3.49 2.04 1.79
N GLY A 27 -4.70 2.24 2.32
CA GLY A 27 -4.95 3.19 3.41
C GLY A 27 -4.18 2.80 4.68
N GLU A 28 -4.26 1.54 5.09
CA GLU A 28 -3.52 1.01 6.25
C GLU A 28 -2.01 1.11 6.08
N LEU A 29 -1.48 0.80 4.89
CA LEU A 29 -0.05 0.95 4.61
C LEU A 29 0.38 2.41 4.69
N THR A 30 -0.42 3.33 4.15
CA THR A 30 -0.17 4.77 4.24
C THR A 30 -0.17 5.25 5.70
N ALA A 31 -1.14 4.81 6.51
CA ALA A 31 -1.20 5.13 7.93
C ALA A 31 0.00 4.58 8.72
N GLN A 32 0.43 3.34 8.43
CA GLN A 32 1.62 2.73 9.01
C GLN A 32 2.90 3.49 8.65
N ASN A 33 3.04 3.88 7.38
CA ASN A 33 4.15 4.70 6.92
C ASN A 33 4.15 6.07 7.62
N ALA A 34 2.99 6.72 7.73
CA ALA A 34 2.87 7.99 8.42
C ALA A 34 3.30 7.89 9.90
N ALA A 35 2.84 6.85 10.60
CA ALA A 35 3.22 6.60 11.98
C ALA A 35 4.72 6.33 12.14
N TYR A 36 5.31 5.54 11.24
CA TYR A 36 6.75 5.29 11.23
C TYR A 36 7.55 6.59 11.03
N LEU A 37 7.19 7.40 10.04
CA LEU A 37 7.88 8.65 9.75
C LEU A 37 7.78 9.63 10.91
N ARG A 38 6.58 9.84 11.47
CA ARG A 38 6.40 10.65 12.69
C ARG A 38 7.30 10.18 13.82
N GLY A 39 7.31 8.87 14.09
CA GLY A 39 8.13 8.30 15.16
C GLY A 39 9.63 8.46 14.92
N ARG A 40 10.08 8.37 13.66
CA ARG A 40 11.51 8.43 13.31
C ARG A 40 12.04 9.85 13.16
N THR A 41 11.23 10.78 12.68
CA THR A 41 11.67 12.15 12.36
C THR A 41 11.10 13.22 13.29
N GLY A 42 10.11 12.89 14.12
CA GLY A 42 9.45 13.84 15.02
C GLY A 42 8.61 14.92 14.29
N ARG A 43 8.23 14.67 13.03
CA ARG A 43 7.52 15.63 12.16
C ARG A 43 6.35 14.94 11.47
N GLU A 44 5.32 15.70 11.17
CA GLU A 44 4.21 15.21 10.33
C GLU A 44 4.70 15.06 8.88
N PRO A 45 4.59 13.86 8.27
CA PRO A 45 4.98 13.64 6.90
C PRO A 45 4.01 14.32 5.93
N ALA A 46 4.53 14.99 4.91
CA ALA A 46 3.74 15.51 3.80
C ALA A 46 3.36 14.38 2.82
N ALA A 47 2.45 14.67 1.88
CA ALA A 47 2.04 13.72 0.85
C ALA A 47 3.23 13.14 0.04
N GLY A 48 4.25 13.96 -0.27
CA GLY A 48 5.46 13.49 -0.94
C GLY A 48 6.33 12.57 -0.08
N ASP A 49 6.34 12.76 1.25
CA ASP A 49 7.07 11.89 2.17
C ASP A 49 6.39 10.52 2.27
N LEU A 50 5.05 10.49 2.27
CA LEU A 50 4.27 9.25 2.23
C LEU A 50 4.44 8.52 0.91
N TYR A 51 4.49 9.25 -0.22
CA TYR A 51 4.80 8.69 -1.52
C TYR A 51 6.24 8.15 -1.58
N ALA A 52 7.20 8.88 -1.02
CA ALA A 52 8.57 8.41 -0.87
C ALA A 52 8.63 7.14 -0.01
N ALA A 53 7.81 7.02 1.04
CA ALA A 53 7.77 5.82 1.88
C ALA A 53 7.17 4.61 1.17
N HIS A 54 6.20 4.81 0.29
CA HIS A 54 5.70 3.76 -0.58
C HIS A 54 6.77 3.25 -1.55
N PHE A 55 7.55 4.17 -2.11
CA PHE A 55 8.53 3.88 -3.16
C PHE A 55 9.89 3.37 -2.63
N LEU A 56 10.46 4.03 -1.61
CA LEU A 56 11.76 3.71 -1.01
C LEU A 56 11.65 2.84 0.24
N GLY A 57 10.43 2.57 0.71
CA GLY A 57 10.17 2.05 2.04
C GLY A 57 10.25 3.15 3.12
N PRO A 58 9.65 2.91 4.30
CA PRO A 58 9.52 3.91 5.35
C PRO A 58 10.87 4.37 5.92
N ALA A 59 11.86 3.48 6.01
CA ALA A 59 13.22 3.84 6.45
C ALA A 59 13.95 4.73 5.43
N GLY A 60 13.81 4.43 4.13
CA GLY A 60 14.40 5.22 3.06
C GLY A 60 13.81 6.62 2.98
N ALA A 61 12.49 6.75 3.14
CA ALA A 61 11.83 8.04 3.24
C ALA A 61 12.27 8.84 4.46
N ALA A 62 12.38 8.23 5.65
CA ALA A 62 12.93 8.91 6.82
C ALA A 62 14.37 9.39 6.59
N GLN A 63 15.20 8.58 5.92
CA GLN A 63 16.56 8.97 5.55
C GLN A 63 16.57 10.13 4.54
N LEU A 64 15.63 10.15 3.59
CA LEU A 64 15.47 11.25 2.64
C LEU A 64 15.08 12.54 3.35
N MET A 65 14.11 12.49 4.26
CA MET A 65 13.68 13.62 5.09
C MET A 65 14.83 14.18 5.93
N GLU A 66 15.62 13.30 6.58
CA GLU A 66 16.79 13.70 7.36
C GLU A 66 17.89 14.33 6.48
N ALA A 67 18.12 13.76 5.29
CA ALA A 67 19.08 14.30 4.33
C ALA A 67 18.63 15.65 3.75
N MET A 68 17.32 15.86 3.58
CA MET A 68 16.76 17.13 3.11
C MET A 68 17.03 18.26 4.11
N ASP A 69 16.96 17.98 5.40
CA ASP A 69 17.28 18.98 6.44
C ASP A 69 18.77 19.27 6.54
N ARG A 70 19.59 18.21 6.52
CA ARG A 70 21.02 18.33 6.84
C ARG A 70 21.89 18.68 5.64
N ARG A 71 21.55 18.16 4.46
CA ARG A 71 22.42 18.18 3.28
C ARG A 71 21.63 18.11 1.95
N PRO A 72 20.71 19.05 1.70
CA PRO A 72 19.81 19.01 0.53
C PRO A 72 20.53 19.01 -0.83
N GLY A 73 21.74 19.58 -0.90
CA GLY A 73 22.57 19.60 -2.11
C GLY A 73 23.36 18.31 -2.37
N SER A 74 23.34 17.33 -1.46
CA SER A 74 24.05 16.06 -1.66
C SER A 74 23.42 15.22 -2.76
N SER A 75 24.22 14.39 -3.42
CA SER A 75 23.72 13.43 -4.41
C SER A 75 22.76 12.43 -3.76
N ALA A 76 21.52 12.37 -4.25
CA ALA A 76 20.55 11.37 -3.81
C ALA A 76 20.96 9.96 -4.27
N ALA A 77 21.57 9.84 -5.46
CA ALA A 77 22.07 8.57 -5.97
C ALA A 77 23.19 7.96 -5.10
N ALA A 78 23.99 8.80 -4.43
CA ALA A 78 24.99 8.32 -3.48
C ALA A 78 24.38 7.81 -2.16
N ILE A 79 23.20 8.33 -1.77
CA ILE A 79 22.50 7.91 -0.55
C ILE A 79 21.65 6.65 -0.82
N PHE A 80 21.05 6.55 -2.01
CA PHE A 80 20.13 5.48 -2.39
C PHE A 80 20.62 4.75 -3.66
N PRO A 81 21.76 4.04 -3.63
CA PRO A 81 22.39 3.49 -4.83
C PRO A 81 21.51 2.45 -5.54
N GLU A 82 20.84 1.57 -4.80
CA GLU A 82 19.97 0.54 -5.38
C GLU A 82 18.74 1.17 -6.06
N ALA A 83 18.06 2.09 -5.37
CA ALA A 83 16.91 2.80 -5.93
C ALA A 83 17.30 3.64 -7.16
N ALA A 84 18.50 4.25 -7.14
CA ALA A 84 19.04 5.03 -8.24
C ALA A 84 19.40 4.17 -9.46
N ALA A 85 19.90 2.95 -9.25
CA ALA A 85 20.16 2.00 -10.33
C ALA A 85 18.86 1.56 -11.00
N ALA A 86 17.83 1.25 -10.21
CA ALA A 86 16.52 0.81 -10.71
C ALA A 86 15.70 1.94 -11.34
N ASN A 87 15.87 3.19 -10.88
CA ASN A 87 14.98 4.31 -11.24
C ASN A 87 15.78 5.54 -11.70
N ARG A 88 16.52 5.37 -12.79
CA ARG A 88 17.43 6.39 -13.34
C ARG A 88 16.76 7.74 -13.60
N SER A 89 15.52 7.75 -14.09
CA SER A 89 14.77 8.98 -14.39
C SER A 89 14.45 9.83 -13.15
N ILE A 90 14.41 9.23 -11.95
CA ILE A 90 14.17 9.93 -10.69
C ILE A 90 15.48 10.45 -10.10
N PHE A 91 16.54 9.64 -10.16
CA PHE A 91 17.80 9.91 -9.47
C PHE A 91 18.87 10.61 -10.32
N TYR A 92 18.62 10.84 -11.61
CA TYR A 92 19.53 11.51 -12.51
C TYR A 92 18.80 12.52 -13.41
N ARG A 93 19.44 13.65 -13.67
CA ARG A 93 18.96 14.73 -14.53
C ARG A 93 20.09 15.15 -15.45
N ASP A 94 19.84 15.18 -16.76
CA ASP A 94 20.82 15.60 -17.77
C ASP A 94 22.20 14.91 -17.62
N GLY A 95 22.18 13.62 -17.28
CA GLY A 95 23.39 12.81 -17.09
C GLY A 95 24.09 12.97 -15.73
N ARG A 96 23.71 13.95 -14.90
CA ARG A 96 24.24 14.11 -13.54
C ARG A 96 23.33 13.48 -12.47
N PRO A 97 23.87 13.08 -11.31
CA PRO A 97 23.04 12.70 -10.17
C PRO A 97 22.15 13.86 -9.71
N ALA A 98 20.89 13.57 -9.47
CA ALA A 98 19.95 14.49 -8.83
C ALA A 98 20.35 14.69 -7.35
N THR A 99 20.13 15.88 -6.84
CA THR A 99 20.33 16.17 -5.42
C THR A 99 19.16 15.63 -4.58
N VAL A 100 19.35 15.53 -3.27
CA VAL A 100 18.28 15.18 -2.33
C VAL A 100 17.07 16.09 -2.50
N ALA A 101 17.29 17.41 -2.60
CA ALA A 101 16.22 18.38 -2.80
C ALA A 101 15.48 18.16 -4.14
N GLU A 102 16.21 17.81 -5.20
CA GLU A 102 15.60 17.56 -6.51
C GLU A 102 14.74 16.29 -6.52
N VAL A 103 15.20 15.22 -5.87
CA VAL A 103 14.41 14.00 -5.72
C VAL A 103 13.18 14.24 -4.84
N HIS A 104 13.35 14.92 -3.70
CA HIS A 104 12.24 15.24 -2.79
C HIS A 104 11.16 16.08 -3.50
N ALA A 105 11.56 17.14 -4.21
CA ALA A 105 10.63 17.97 -4.98
C ALA A 105 9.91 17.19 -6.09
N ASN A 106 10.60 16.25 -6.76
CA ASN A 106 9.99 15.41 -7.78
C ASN A 106 8.93 14.46 -7.19
N LEU A 107 9.24 13.84 -6.06
CA LEU A 107 8.32 12.95 -5.35
C LEU A 107 7.10 13.72 -4.81
N GLN A 108 7.30 14.93 -4.29
CA GLN A 108 6.21 15.80 -3.83
C GLN A 108 5.25 16.16 -4.98
N ARG A 109 5.78 16.45 -6.18
CA ARG A 109 4.95 16.71 -7.36
C ARG A 109 4.18 15.47 -7.80
N SER A 110 4.86 14.32 -7.85
CA SER A 110 4.26 13.03 -8.24
C SER A 110 3.12 12.64 -7.30
N ALA A 111 3.25 12.95 -5.99
CA ALA A 111 2.18 12.73 -5.03
C ALA A 111 0.93 13.58 -5.32
N GLY A 112 1.08 14.81 -5.83
CA GLY A 112 -0.04 15.66 -6.22
C GLY A 112 -0.75 15.22 -7.51
N GLU A 113 -0.04 14.49 -8.39
CA GLU A 113 -0.55 14.06 -9.69
C GLU A 113 -1.14 12.63 -9.67
N GLY A 114 -0.73 11.78 -8.73
CA GLY A 114 -1.07 10.36 -8.74
C GLY A 114 -1.18 9.64 -7.39
N ALA A 115 -1.06 10.32 -6.24
CA ALA A 115 -1.36 9.67 -4.96
C ALA A 115 -2.87 9.43 -4.83
N PRO A 116 -3.32 8.30 -4.24
CA PRO A 116 -4.70 8.20 -3.80
C PRO A 116 -4.96 9.40 -2.89
N ALA A 117 -6.01 10.16 -3.17
CA ALA A 117 -6.38 11.38 -2.47
C ALA A 117 -6.45 11.11 -0.95
N SER A 118 -5.31 11.24 -0.27
CA SER A 118 -5.25 11.34 1.17
C SER A 118 -5.72 12.75 1.44
N GLY A 119 -7.01 12.87 1.76
CA GLY A 119 -7.70 14.14 1.94
C GLY A 119 -6.98 15.01 2.97
N ALA A 120 -6.22 15.98 2.45
CA ALA A 120 -5.76 17.18 3.15
C ALA A 120 -5.48 18.22 2.07
N GLY A 121 -6.56 18.69 1.43
CA GLY A 121 -6.51 19.71 0.40
C GLY A 121 -7.93 20.01 -0.08
N ASP A 122 -8.47 21.15 0.34
CA ASP A 122 -9.72 21.71 -0.14
C ASP A 122 -9.74 21.74 -1.67
N GLY A 123 -10.78 21.16 -2.29
CA GLY A 123 -11.12 21.46 -3.68
C GLY A 123 -11.16 20.31 -4.69
N VAL A 124 -11.45 19.06 -4.30
CA VAL A 124 -11.94 18.07 -5.28
C VAL A 124 -13.47 18.18 -5.36
N PRO A 125 -14.08 18.40 -6.54
CA PRO A 125 -15.53 18.31 -6.65
C PRO A 125 -15.93 16.89 -6.28
N ALA A 126 -16.75 16.76 -5.23
CA ALA A 126 -17.33 15.49 -4.83
C ALA A 126 -17.92 14.82 -6.08
N ALA A 127 -17.55 13.57 -6.34
CA ALA A 127 -18.21 12.78 -7.37
C ALA A 127 -19.72 12.91 -7.16
N PRO A 128 -20.52 13.15 -8.21
CA PRO A 128 -21.95 13.32 -8.06
C PRO A 128 -22.51 12.11 -7.31
N PRO A 129 -23.38 12.32 -6.31
CA PRO A 129 -23.92 11.21 -5.54
C PRO A 129 -24.59 10.23 -6.51
N LEU A 130 -24.22 8.95 -6.41
CA LEU A 130 -24.83 7.89 -7.20
C LEU A 130 -26.35 7.98 -7.05
N SER A 131 -27.10 7.85 -8.14
CA SER A 131 -28.56 7.87 -8.06
C SER A 131 -29.04 6.72 -7.16
N GLU A 132 -30.20 6.86 -6.50
CA GLU A 132 -30.77 5.80 -5.66
C GLU A 132 -30.88 4.46 -6.42
N ARG A 133 -31.14 4.52 -7.73
CA ARG A 133 -31.19 3.35 -8.60
C ARG A 133 -29.82 2.66 -8.73
N ASP A 134 -28.75 3.43 -8.89
CA ASP A 134 -27.39 2.89 -9.01
C ASP A 134 -26.91 2.31 -7.67
N GLN A 135 -27.26 2.96 -6.56
CA GLN A 135 -26.98 2.45 -5.22
C GLN A 135 -27.71 1.12 -4.95
N MET A 136 -28.98 1.01 -5.34
CA MET A 136 -29.73 -0.25 -5.24
C MET A 136 -29.17 -1.35 -6.14
N LEU A 137 -28.74 -1.02 -7.35
CA LEU A 137 -28.10 -1.98 -8.25
C LEU A 137 -26.76 -2.47 -7.69
N ALA A 138 -25.95 -1.58 -7.14
CA ALA A 138 -24.70 -1.93 -6.47
C ALA A 138 -24.95 -2.86 -5.26
N ALA A 139 -25.90 -2.51 -4.38
CA ALA A 139 -26.27 -3.35 -3.24
C ALA A 139 -26.79 -4.73 -3.66
N ARG A 140 -27.52 -4.81 -4.79
CA ARG A 140 -28.00 -6.09 -5.34
C ARG A 140 -26.86 -6.95 -5.89
N LEU A 141 -25.88 -6.33 -6.57
CA LEU A 141 -24.70 -7.02 -7.06
C LEU A 141 -23.81 -7.52 -5.92
N ASP A 142 -23.66 -6.73 -4.86
CA ASP A 142 -22.92 -7.15 -3.66
C ASP A 142 -23.58 -8.35 -2.97
N ARG A 143 -24.92 -8.34 -2.86
CA ARG A 143 -25.66 -9.49 -2.33
C ARG A 143 -25.45 -10.74 -3.18
N LEU A 144 -25.48 -10.63 -4.51
CA LEU A 144 -25.23 -11.76 -5.41
C LEU A 144 -23.80 -12.31 -5.29
N LYS A 145 -22.81 -11.42 -5.11
CA LYS A 145 -21.41 -11.84 -4.85
C LYS A 145 -21.27 -12.53 -3.49
N GLN A 146 -21.97 -12.05 -2.46
CA GLN A 146 -22.01 -12.69 -1.14
C GLN A 146 -22.68 -14.07 -1.19
N ASP A 147 -23.77 -14.21 -1.94
CA ASP A 147 -24.45 -15.50 -2.12
C ASP A 147 -23.55 -16.50 -2.87
N GLN A 148 -22.81 -16.05 -3.88
CA GLN A 148 -21.85 -16.88 -4.60
C GLN A 148 -20.66 -17.31 -3.73
N SER A 149 -20.17 -16.43 -2.84
CA SER A 149 -19.09 -16.79 -1.92
C SER A 149 -19.57 -17.75 -0.83
N LEU A 150 -20.82 -17.63 -0.36
CA LEU A 150 -21.46 -18.58 0.55
C LEU A 150 -21.67 -19.95 -0.11
N LEU A 151 -22.10 -19.98 -1.38
CA LEU A 151 -22.24 -21.22 -2.13
C LEU A 151 -20.89 -21.89 -2.38
N ALA A 152 -19.84 -21.13 -2.69
CA ALA A 152 -18.49 -21.66 -2.81
C ALA A 152 -17.96 -22.23 -1.48
N LEU A 153 -18.33 -21.62 -0.35
CA LEU A 153 -17.99 -22.11 0.99
C LEU A 153 -18.77 -23.40 1.34
N LEU A 154 -20.04 -23.48 0.95
CA LEU A 154 -20.93 -24.61 1.25
C LEU A 154 -20.64 -25.83 0.35
N LEU A 155 -20.41 -25.61 -0.95
CA LEU A 155 -20.07 -26.68 -1.92
C LEU A 155 -18.61 -27.14 -1.82
N GLY A 156 -17.75 -26.38 -1.12
CA GLY A 156 -16.38 -26.79 -0.79
C GLY A 156 -16.29 -27.79 0.38
N GLN A 157 -17.42 -28.18 0.99
CA GLN A 157 -17.46 -28.96 2.24
C GLN A 157 -17.88 -30.43 2.08
N ASP A 158 -17.94 -30.97 0.86
CA ASP A 158 -18.29 -32.38 0.64
C ASP A 158 -17.05 -33.19 0.22
N GLY A 159 -16.27 -33.55 1.24
CA GLY A 159 -15.15 -34.48 1.16
C GLY A 159 -14.62 -34.80 2.56
N GLU A 160 -15.11 -35.89 3.14
CA GLU A 160 -14.73 -36.44 4.45
C GLU A 160 -13.24 -36.28 4.81
N GLY A 161 -12.96 -35.62 5.94
CA GLY A 161 -11.64 -35.67 6.57
C GLY A 161 -11.26 -34.44 7.41
N LYS A 162 -11.79 -34.35 8.63
CA LYS A 162 -11.16 -33.75 9.83
C LYS A 162 -10.22 -32.54 9.59
N GLY A 163 -10.77 -31.32 9.68
CA GLY A 163 -10.00 -30.09 10.01
C GLY A 163 -9.88 -28.98 8.96
N GLY A 164 -10.71 -28.95 7.92
CA GLY A 164 -10.51 -28.07 6.74
C GLY A 164 -11.36 -26.80 6.63
N GLY A 165 -11.98 -26.29 7.70
CA GLY A 165 -12.68 -24.99 7.66
C GLY A 165 -11.70 -23.81 7.84
N PHE A 166 -12.11 -22.57 7.54
CA PHE A 166 -11.33 -21.31 7.60
C PHE A 166 -10.34 -21.20 8.79
N GLY A 167 -10.62 -21.84 9.93
CA GLY A 167 -9.71 -21.96 11.07
C GLY A 167 -8.42 -22.77 10.86
N GLY A 168 -8.34 -23.64 9.84
CA GLY A 168 -7.11 -24.39 9.48
C GLY A 168 -6.20 -23.64 8.53
N ALA A 169 -6.75 -22.71 7.72
CA ALA A 169 -5.99 -21.87 6.80
C ALA A 169 -5.21 -20.76 7.52
N PHE A 170 -5.66 -20.36 8.71
CA PHE A 170 -5.05 -19.33 9.55
C PHE A 170 -4.70 -19.93 10.92
N GLY A 171 -3.53 -20.57 11.00
CA GLY A 171 -3.03 -21.17 12.24
C GLY A 171 -1.83 -20.42 12.84
N PRO A 172 -1.63 -20.43 14.16
CA PRO A 172 -0.37 -20.02 14.77
C PRO A 172 0.72 -21.03 14.35
N GLY A 173 1.82 -20.54 13.78
CA GLY A 173 2.92 -21.41 13.32
C GLY A 173 3.49 -22.25 14.47
N THR A 174 3.50 -23.57 14.31
CA THR A 174 4.19 -24.47 15.23
C THR A 174 5.71 -24.30 15.05
N ASN A 175 6.39 -23.82 16.08
CA ASN A 175 7.84 -23.87 16.14
C ASN A 175 8.25 -25.32 16.42
N SER A 176 8.62 -26.07 15.37
CA SER A 176 9.30 -27.35 15.53
C SER A 176 10.78 -27.04 15.75
N THR A 177 11.19 -27.00 17.02
CA THR A 177 12.60 -27.07 17.43
C THR A 177 13.04 -28.52 17.29
N ALA A 178 14.02 -28.75 16.41
CA ALA A 178 14.81 -29.97 16.37
C ALA A 178 15.81 -30.01 17.53
#